data_AF-A0A2K4ZQ50-F1
#
_entry.id   AF-A0A2K4ZQ50-F1
#
_cell.length_a   1.000
_cell.length_b   1.000
_cell.length_c   1.000
_cell.angle_alpha   90.00
_cell.angle_beta   90.00
_cell.angle_gamma   90.00
#
_symmetry.space_group_name_H-M   'P 1'
#
loop_
_entity.id
_entity.type
_entity.pdbx_description
1 polymer ?
#
loop_
_entity_poly.entity_id
_entity_poly.type
_entity_poly.pdbx_seq_one_letter_code
_entity_poly.pdbx_strand_id
1 'polypeptide(L)'
;MEENIYVLDMPDFKPVYEQNLEYGYHGKRGGRLKQLLLDTSDYHCMYCFASLKGDRTDLGEIEHSVEKTLSHYLVECVPNMAVTCENCNQSLKRTGEKQRKDNMAPYIEEFEKNLNCQGTKCKAFCKAYAGLRKQYCKLNKLVLQPFSEKSDVSGMEYRLQYDIMNAEFVPSKRYSYNDKDMEILEYHIGQFRLNDVNYKTRALMEFVEDTIEADGKYNKQKSRYSNYIVDLFIDKIKNYPPEKVLRICEKIYINYQLQHITKS
;
A
#
# COMPACT_ATOMS: atom_id res chain seq x y z
N MET A 1 10.61 -16.01 20.61
CA MET A 1 11.28 -15.43 19.44
C MET A 1 11.28 -13.93 19.65
N GLU A 2 12.45 -13.33 19.81
CA GLU A 2 12.53 -11.87 19.77
C GLU A 2 12.01 -11.39 18.42
N GLU A 3 11.10 -10.42 18.43
CA GLU A 3 10.57 -9.84 17.21
C GLU A 3 11.72 -9.20 16.43
N ASN A 4 11.92 -9.58 15.16
CA ASN A 4 12.96 -8.98 14.34
C ASN A 4 12.60 -7.50 14.11
N ILE A 5 13.38 -6.62 14.72
CA ILE A 5 13.19 -5.18 14.63
C ILE A 5 13.52 -4.61 13.25
N TYR A 6 14.34 -5.33 12.47
CA TYR A 6 14.84 -4.89 11.17
C TYR A 6 13.93 -5.27 9.99
N VAL A 7 12.76 -5.84 10.27
CA VAL A 7 11.76 -6.15 9.26
C VAL A 7 10.41 -5.59 9.71
N LEU A 8 9.81 -4.76 8.87
CA LEU A 8 8.50 -4.15 9.13
C LEU A 8 7.45 -4.83 8.28
N ASP A 9 6.34 -5.24 8.89
CA ASP A 9 5.18 -5.74 8.14
C ASP A 9 4.38 -4.56 7.59
N MET A 10 4.24 -4.47 6.27
CA MET A 10 3.41 -3.44 5.66
C MET A 10 1.93 -3.76 5.89
N PRO A 11 1.08 -2.73 6.13
CA PRO A 11 -0.31 -2.94 6.50
C PRO A 11 -1.14 -3.46 5.32
N ASP A 12 -2.28 -4.06 5.65
CA ASP A 12 -3.43 -4.08 4.76
C ASP A 12 -4.33 -2.90 5.04
N PHE A 13 -4.96 -2.38 4.01
CA PHE A 13 -6.00 -1.38 4.19
C PHE A 13 -7.37 -2.06 4.10
N LYS A 14 -8.14 -2.01 5.20
CA LYS A 14 -9.47 -2.61 5.31
C LYS A 14 -10.47 -1.56 5.80
N PRO A 15 -11.01 -0.70 4.91
CA PRO A 15 -11.95 0.34 5.32
C PRO A 15 -13.22 -0.27 5.91
N VAL A 16 -13.71 0.33 6.99
CA VAL A 16 -14.93 -0.08 7.69
C VAL A 16 -16.03 0.93 7.38
N TYR A 17 -16.97 0.54 6.52
CA TYR A 17 -18.03 1.45 6.07
C TYR A 17 -19.16 1.56 7.10
N GLU A 18 -19.59 2.79 7.40
CA GLU A 18 -20.74 3.02 8.26
C GLU A 18 -22.05 2.57 7.59
N GLN A 19 -22.93 1.91 8.34
CA GLN A 19 -24.19 1.35 7.80
C GLN A 19 -25.12 2.44 7.21
N ASN A 20 -25.19 3.61 7.83
CA ASN A 20 -26.17 4.66 7.49
C ASN A 20 -25.62 5.78 6.58
N LEU A 21 -24.38 5.69 6.11
CA LEU A 21 -23.78 6.69 5.21
C LEU A 21 -23.63 6.16 3.78
N GLU A 22 -23.85 6.99 2.77
CA GLU A 22 -23.57 6.60 1.38
C GLU A 22 -22.16 7.01 0.95
N TYR A 23 -21.43 6.08 0.34
CA TYR A 23 -20.12 6.31 -0.23
C TYR A 23 -20.19 6.18 -1.76
N GLY A 24 -19.19 6.69 -2.46
CA GLY A 24 -19.16 6.68 -3.93
C GLY A 24 -18.02 7.52 -4.45
N TYR A 25 -17.96 7.71 -5.76
CA TYR A 25 -16.88 8.46 -6.42
C TYR A 25 -17.18 9.96 -6.53
N HIS A 26 -18.45 10.33 -6.71
CA HIS A 26 -18.84 11.71 -7.02
C HIS A 26 -19.42 12.49 -5.82
N GLY A 27 -19.25 13.82 -5.87
CA GLY A 27 -19.89 14.78 -4.98
C GLY A 27 -19.61 14.55 -3.49
N LYS A 28 -20.61 14.80 -2.64
CA LYS A 28 -20.50 14.61 -1.18
C LYS A 28 -20.16 13.17 -0.77
N ARG A 29 -20.56 12.18 -1.58
CA ARG A 29 -20.23 10.77 -1.34
C ARG A 29 -18.76 10.48 -1.62
N GLY A 30 -18.22 11.05 -2.70
CA GLY A 30 -16.80 11.09 -3.01
C GLY A 30 -15.96 11.64 -1.87
N GLY A 31 -16.33 12.84 -1.38
CA GLY A 31 -15.63 13.46 -0.24
C GLY A 31 -15.62 12.57 1.01
N ARG A 32 -16.76 11.96 1.36
CA ARG A 32 -16.85 11.03 2.50
C ARG A 32 -16.02 9.76 2.30
N LEU A 33 -16.03 9.18 1.10
CA LEU A 33 -15.25 7.98 0.81
C LEU A 33 -13.75 8.29 0.86
N LYS A 34 -13.33 9.40 0.27
CA LYS A 34 -11.94 9.85 0.34
C LYS A 34 -11.48 10.01 1.79
N GLN A 35 -12.27 10.68 2.62
CA GLN A 35 -11.95 10.86 4.04
C GLN A 35 -11.84 9.52 4.78
N LEU A 36 -12.80 8.60 4.59
CA LEU A 36 -12.73 7.26 5.18
C LEU A 36 -11.47 6.51 4.75
N LEU A 37 -11.09 6.59 3.47
CA LEU A 37 -9.91 5.90 2.94
C LEU A 37 -8.60 6.52 3.48
N LEU A 38 -8.54 7.85 3.62
CA LEU A 38 -7.42 8.55 4.27
C LEU A 38 -7.29 8.12 5.73
N ASP A 39 -8.39 8.10 6.48
CA ASP A 39 -8.38 7.65 7.88
C ASP A 39 -7.99 6.17 7.99
N THR A 40 -8.45 5.33 7.06
CA THR A 40 -8.10 3.91 6.99
C THR A 40 -6.61 3.68 6.74
N SER A 41 -5.97 4.55 5.96
CA SER A 41 -4.55 4.43 5.62
C SER A 41 -3.63 5.29 6.49
N ASP A 42 -4.14 5.85 7.58
CA ASP A 42 -3.44 6.84 8.42
C ASP A 42 -2.80 7.96 7.57
N TYR A 43 -3.53 8.41 6.53
CA TYR A 43 -3.09 9.40 5.53
C TYR A 43 -1.85 8.97 4.75
N HIS A 44 -1.72 7.69 4.39
CA HIS A 44 -0.67 7.22 3.48
C HIS A 44 -1.24 6.66 2.17
N CYS A 45 -0.45 6.75 1.10
CA CYS A 45 -0.77 6.15 -0.18
C CYS A 45 -0.90 4.64 -0.02
N MET A 46 -2.01 4.06 -0.47
CA MET A 46 -2.25 2.63 -0.30
C MET A 46 -1.31 1.74 -1.12
N TYR A 47 -0.61 2.28 -2.12
CA TYR A 47 0.34 1.51 -2.96
C TYR A 47 1.81 1.71 -2.59
N CYS A 48 2.25 2.95 -2.33
CA CYS A 48 3.66 3.26 -2.06
C CYS A 48 3.95 3.70 -0.63
N PHE A 49 2.91 3.79 0.21
CA PHE A 49 3.03 4.16 1.63
C PHE A 49 3.58 5.55 1.89
N ALA A 50 3.74 6.39 0.87
CA ALA A 50 4.11 7.80 1.03
C ALA A 50 2.99 8.56 1.75
N SER A 51 3.37 9.53 2.59
CA SER A 51 2.43 10.40 3.27
C SER A 51 1.60 11.21 2.28
N LEU A 52 0.30 11.30 2.55
CA LEU A 52 -0.68 12.11 1.84
C LEU A 52 -1.04 13.37 2.63
N LYS A 53 -0.35 13.66 3.73
CA LYS A 53 -0.51 14.92 4.46
C LYS A 53 0.24 16.02 3.72
N GLY A 54 -0.48 17.01 3.21
CA GLY A 54 0.09 18.29 2.78
C GLY A 54 -0.03 19.33 3.90
N ASP A 55 0.63 20.47 3.71
CA ASP A 55 0.66 21.57 4.69
C ASP A 55 -0.76 22.08 5.06
N ARG A 56 -1.61 22.28 4.04
CA ARG A 56 -2.96 22.84 4.22
C ARG A 56 -4.09 21.97 3.67
N THR A 57 -3.75 20.97 2.86
CA THR A 57 -4.69 20.09 2.17
C THR A 57 -4.12 18.67 2.16
N ASP A 58 -4.99 17.67 2.06
CA ASP A 58 -4.53 16.31 1.79
C ASP A 58 -4.12 16.17 0.30
N LEU A 59 -3.13 15.31 0.04
CA LEU A 59 -2.57 15.04 -1.29
C LEU A 59 -3.14 13.74 -1.90
N GLY A 60 -4.18 13.17 -1.28
CA GLY A 60 -4.76 11.90 -1.69
C GLY A 60 -5.71 12.06 -2.88
N GLU A 61 -5.68 11.09 -3.78
CA GLU A 61 -6.63 10.96 -4.88
C GLU A 61 -7.42 9.67 -4.75
N ILE A 62 -8.72 9.72 -5.06
CA ILE A 62 -9.49 8.49 -5.22
C ILE A 62 -9.05 7.80 -6.51
N GLU A 63 -8.68 6.53 -6.36
CA GLU A 63 -8.14 5.67 -7.40
C GLU A 63 -9.10 4.47 -7.57
N HIS A 64 -9.31 3.98 -8.80
CA HIS A 64 -10.13 2.81 -9.08
C HIS A 64 -9.27 1.55 -9.25
N SER A 65 -9.29 0.64 -8.28
CA SER A 65 -8.42 -0.54 -8.19
C SER A 65 -8.42 -1.36 -9.49
N VAL A 66 -9.60 -1.67 -10.02
CA VAL A 66 -9.83 -2.14 -11.39
C VAL A 66 -10.35 -0.95 -12.20
N GLU A 67 -9.80 -0.73 -13.39
CA GLU A 67 -10.09 0.44 -14.20
C GLU A 67 -11.59 0.59 -14.48
N LYS A 68 -12.17 1.71 -14.02
CA LYS A 68 -13.59 2.03 -14.22
C LYS A 68 -14.05 2.12 -15.68
N THR A 69 -13.12 2.18 -16.63
CA THR A 69 -13.42 2.22 -18.07
C THR A 69 -13.77 0.84 -18.63
N LEU A 70 -13.53 -0.23 -17.87
CA LEU A 70 -13.91 -1.59 -18.24
C LEU A 70 -15.42 -1.83 -18.11
N SER A 71 -16.09 -1.15 -17.17
CA SER A 71 -17.53 -1.28 -16.94
C SER A 71 -18.07 -0.08 -16.17
N HIS A 72 -19.25 0.44 -16.54
CA HIS A 72 -19.88 1.56 -15.82
C HIS A 72 -20.22 1.22 -14.36
N TYR A 73 -20.40 -0.06 -14.04
CA TYR A 73 -20.65 -0.51 -12.66
C TYR A 73 -19.44 -0.31 -11.74
N LEU A 74 -18.21 -0.28 -12.28
CA LEU A 74 -16.99 -0.11 -11.50
C LEU A 74 -16.78 1.34 -11.03
N VAL A 75 -17.43 2.32 -11.67
CA VAL A 75 -17.29 3.75 -11.35
C VAL A 75 -17.74 4.05 -9.92
N GLU A 76 -18.89 3.51 -9.51
CA GLU A 76 -19.51 3.73 -8.18
C GLU A 76 -19.40 2.49 -7.28
N CYS A 77 -18.58 1.50 -7.65
CA CYS A 77 -18.29 0.34 -6.82
C CYS A 77 -17.36 0.77 -5.67
N VAL A 78 -17.92 1.05 -4.49
CA VAL A 78 -17.20 1.50 -3.29
C VAL A 78 -15.97 0.63 -2.93
N PRO A 79 -16.03 -0.72 -2.92
CA PRO A 79 -14.85 -1.53 -2.63
C PRO A 79 -13.78 -1.52 -3.74
N ASN A 80 -14.07 -0.94 -4.90
CA ASN A 80 -13.13 -0.73 -6.01
C ASN A 80 -12.36 0.59 -5.91
N MET A 81 -12.42 1.28 -4.77
CA MET A 81 -11.78 2.58 -4.62
C MET A 81 -10.76 2.58 -3.49
N ALA A 82 -9.58 3.13 -3.80
CA ALA A 82 -8.46 3.34 -2.89
C ALA A 82 -8.12 4.83 -2.79
N VAL A 83 -7.23 5.18 -1.85
CA VAL A 83 -6.58 6.50 -1.82
C VAL A 83 -5.10 6.36 -2.12
N THR A 84 -4.60 7.18 -3.02
CA THR A 84 -3.21 7.09 -3.51
C THR A 84 -2.61 8.48 -3.73
N CYS A 85 -1.29 8.57 -3.77
CA CYS A 85 -0.63 9.80 -4.24
C CYS A 85 -0.77 9.95 -5.76
N GLU A 86 -0.60 11.17 -6.25
CA GLU A 86 -0.65 11.51 -7.68
C GLU A 86 0.29 10.63 -8.52
N ASN A 87 1.53 10.42 -8.08
CA ASN A 87 2.49 9.60 -8.82
C ASN A 87 1.99 8.16 -9.05
N CYS A 88 1.39 7.55 -8.01
CA CYS A 88 0.82 6.21 -8.14
C CYS A 88 -0.39 6.20 -9.07
N ASN A 89 -1.34 7.14 -8.90
CA ASN A 89 -2.59 7.19 -9.67
C ASN A 89 -2.40 7.59 -11.13
N GLN A 90 -1.70 8.69 -11.36
CA GLN A 90 -1.66 9.37 -12.64
C GLN A 90 -0.50 8.92 -13.54
N SER A 91 0.52 8.27 -12.98
CA SER A 91 1.71 7.85 -13.74
C SER A 91 1.99 6.36 -13.63
N LEU A 92 2.35 5.88 -12.44
CA LEU A 92 2.83 4.51 -12.25
C LEU A 92 1.76 3.49 -12.60
N LYS A 93 0.52 3.67 -12.10
CA LYS A 93 -0.57 2.77 -12.46
C LYS A 93 -0.95 2.90 -13.94
N ARG A 94 -0.92 4.10 -14.54
CA ARG A 94 -1.26 4.28 -15.97
C ARG A 94 -0.32 3.52 -16.91
N THR A 95 0.93 3.33 -16.51
CA THR A 95 1.88 2.49 -17.25
C THR A 95 1.34 1.07 -17.39
N GLY A 96 1.17 0.60 -18.63
CA GLY A 96 0.64 -0.74 -18.92
C GLY A 96 -0.90 -0.88 -18.87
N GLU A 97 -1.64 0.20 -18.59
CA GLU A 97 -3.10 0.15 -18.42
C GLU A 97 -3.84 -0.46 -19.61
N LYS A 98 -3.44 -0.11 -20.84
CA LYS A 98 -4.06 -0.65 -22.06
C LYS A 98 -4.01 -2.18 -22.07
N GLN A 99 -2.82 -2.75 -21.86
CA GLN A 99 -2.65 -4.20 -21.86
C GLN A 99 -3.40 -4.87 -20.70
N ARG A 100 -3.45 -4.23 -19.53
CA ARG A 100 -4.24 -4.76 -18.40
C ARG A 100 -5.73 -4.80 -18.71
N LYS A 101 -6.25 -3.80 -19.41
CA LYS A 101 -7.66 -3.78 -19.85
C LYS A 101 -7.94 -4.84 -20.90
N ASP A 102 -7.04 -5.00 -21.87
CA ASP A 102 -7.16 -6.02 -22.92
C ASP A 102 -7.20 -7.43 -22.30
N ASN A 103 -6.35 -7.71 -21.31
CA ASN A 103 -6.36 -8.97 -20.55
C ASN A 103 -7.68 -9.23 -19.80
N MET A 104 -8.33 -8.16 -19.34
CA MET A 104 -9.55 -8.24 -18.53
C MET A 104 -10.84 -8.29 -19.33
N ALA A 105 -10.82 -7.88 -20.59
CA ALA A 105 -12.01 -7.80 -21.44
C ALA A 105 -12.86 -9.09 -21.44
N PRO A 106 -12.30 -10.32 -21.51
CA PRO A 106 -13.11 -11.55 -21.48
C PRO A 106 -13.85 -11.80 -20.17
N TYR A 107 -13.44 -11.17 -19.07
CA TYR A 107 -14.00 -11.41 -17.73
C TYR A 107 -15.04 -10.36 -17.33
N ILE A 108 -15.21 -9.30 -18.13
CA ILE A 108 -16.17 -8.23 -17.81
C ILE A 108 -17.60 -8.72 -17.96
N GLU A 109 -17.92 -9.48 -19.01
CA GLU A 109 -19.28 -9.98 -19.22
C GLU A 109 -19.74 -10.89 -18.06
N GLU A 110 -18.85 -11.77 -17.60
CA GLU A 110 -19.12 -12.64 -16.44
C GLU A 110 -19.30 -11.81 -15.15
N PHE A 111 -18.47 -10.78 -14.94
CA PHE A 111 -18.61 -9.87 -13.80
C PHE A 111 -19.98 -9.19 -13.81
N GLU A 112 -20.38 -8.61 -14.94
CA GLU A 112 -21.64 -7.87 -15.06
C GLU A 112 -22.86 -8.77 -14.89
N LYS A 113 -22.84 -9.98 -15.48
CA LYS A 113 -23.93 -10.96 -15.36
C LYS A 113 -24.16 -11.42 -13.92
N ASN A 114 -23.10 -11.52 -13.12
CA ASN A 114 -23.16 -11.99 -11.73
C ASN A 114 -23.35 -10.84 -10.72
N LEU A 115 -23.44 -9.59 -11.17
CA LEU A 115 -23.51 -8.43 -10.31
C LEU A 115 -24.93 -8.18 -9.79
N ASN A 116 -25.17 -8.50 -8.53
CA ASN A 116 -26.48 -8.30 -7.88
C ASN A 116 -26.65 -6.89 -7.27
N CYS A 117 -25.58 -6.12 -7.16
CA CYS A 117 -25.62 -4.78 -6.58
C CYS A 117 -25.66 -3.71 -7.67
N GLN A 118 -26.72 -2.91 -7.70
CA GLN A 118 -26.87 -1.83 -8.66
C GLN A 118 -26.75 -0.48 -7.94
N GLY A 119 -25.62 0.20 -8.15
CA GLY A 119 -25.42 1.60 -7.77
C GLY A 119 -24.84 1.85 -6.36
N THR A 120 -25.05 3.08 -5.90
CA THR A 120 -24.21 3.78 -4.91
C THR A 120 -24.46 3.39 -3.46
N LYS A 121 -25.36 2.43 -3.21
CA LYS A 121 -25.61 1.86 -1.88
C LYS A 121 -24.77 0.62 -1.61
N CYS A 122 -24.09 0.10 -2.63
CA CYS A 122 -23.21 -1.06 -2.47
C CYS A 122 -21.92 -0.68 -1.75
N LYS A 123 -21.74 -1.22 -0.54
CA LYS A 123 -20.52 -1.11 0.27
C LYS A 123 -19.83 -2.46 0.45
N ALA A 124 -20.49 -3.53 0.02
CA ALA A 124 -20.07 -4.89 0.29
C ALA A 124 -19.06 -5.35 -0.77
N PHE A 125 -18.03 -6.05 -0.31
CA PHE A 125 -17.12 -6.79 -1.18
C PHE A 125 -17.84 -8.03 -1.72
N CYS A 126 -18.54 -7.87 -2.85
CA CYS A 126 -19.43 -8.90 -3.38
C CYS A 126 -18.66 -10.00 -4.16
N LYS A 127 -19.28 -11.18 -4.32
CA LYS A 127 -18.66 -12.33 -5.00
C LYS A 127 -18.24 -12.02 -6.45
N ALA A 128 -19.06 -11.26 -7.19
CA ALA A 128 -18.74 -10.88 -8.57
C ALA A 128 -17.47 -10.02 -8.62
N TYR A 129 -17.38 -9.01 -7.76
CA TYR A 129 -16.21 -8.14 -7.71
C TYR A 129 -14.96 -8.88 -7.19
N ALA A 130 -15.11 -9.77 -6.20
CA ALA A 130 -14.02 -10.63 -5.75
C ALA A 130 -13.47 -11.51 -6.89
N GLY A 131 -14.36 -12.11 -7.69
CA GLY A 131 -13.97 -12.90 -8.87
C GLY A 131 -13.20 -12.06 -9.89
N LEU A 132 -13.67 -10.85 -10.18
CA LEU A 132 -13.01 -9.94 -11.12
C LEU A 132 -11.61 -9.53 -10.63
N ARG A 133 -11.47 -9.12 -9.35
CA ARG A 133 -10.18 -8.73 -8.76
C ARG A 133 -9.17 -9.86 -8.78
N LYS A 134 -9.62 -11.08 -8.49
CA LYS A 134 -8.79 -12.28 -8.52
C LYS A 134 -8.21 -12.53 -9.93
N GLN A 135 -9.02 -12.42 -10.98
CA GLN A 135 -8.52 -12.52 -12.35
C GLN A 135 -7.56 -11.37 -12.69
N TYR A 136 -7.89 -10.16 -12.25
CA TYR A 136 -7.04 -8.99 -12.42
C TYR A 136 -5.65 -9.20 -11.81
N CYS A 137 -5.58 -9.61 -10.55
CA CYS A 137 -4.33 -9.85 -9.84
C CYS A 137 -3.49 -10.92 -10.55
N LYS A 138 -4.13 -12.01 -11.01
CA LYS A 138 -3.45 -13.12 -11.69
C LYS A 138 -2.89 -12.73 -13.06
N LEU A 139 -3.67 -12.04 -13.88
CA LEU A 139 -3.30 -11.73 -15.26
C LEU A 139 -2.37 -10.53 -15.34
N ASN A 140 -2.59 -9.55 -14.46
CA ASN A 140 -1.88 -8.28 -14.50
C ASN A 140 -0.82 -8.14 -13.42
N LYS A 141 -0.70 -9.13 -12.52
CA LYS A 141 0.33 -9.22 -11.48
C LYS A 141 0.35 -8.02 -10.53
N LEU A 142 -0.81 -7.42 -10.27
CA LEU A 142 -0.96 -6.29 -9.35
C LEU A 142 -1.76 -6.69 -8.11
N VAL A 143 -1.14 -6.51 -6.95
CA VAL A 143 -1.84 -6.55 -5.67
C VAL A 143 -2.73 -5.30 -5.56
N LEU A 144 -4.04 -5.50 -5.61
CA LEU A 144 -5.02 -4.42 -5.55
C LEU A 144 -5.29 -3.98 -4.11
N GLN A 145 -5.54 -2.68 -3.95
CA GLN A 145 -5.88 -2.04 -2.68
C GLN A 145 -7.22 -1.33 -2.82
N PRO A 146 -8.01 -1.15 -1.74
CA PRO A 146 -7.89 -1.84 -0.44
C PRO A 146 -8.26 -3.32 -0.58
N PHE A 147 -8.16 -4.09 0.51
CA PHE A 147 -8.49 -5.53 0.60
C PHE A 147 -7.54 -6.43 -0.22
N SER A 148 -6.34 -6.70 0.30
CA SER A 148 -5.39 -7.59 -0.39
C SER A 148 -6.01 -8.94 -0.79
N GLU A 149 -5.66 -9.40 -1.99
CA GLU A 149 -6.12 -10.68 -2.53
C GLU A 149 -5.38 -11.85 -1.88
N LYS A 150 -6.04 -13.01 -1.86
CA LYS A 150 -5.42 -14.27 -1.46
C LYS A 150 -4.96 -15.04 -2.68
N SER A 151 -3.79 -15.67 -2.56
CA SER A 151 -3.32 -16.66 -3.52
C SER A 151 -4.27 -17.85 -3.58
N ASP A 152 -4.60 -18.27 -4.80
CA ASP A 152 -5.32 -19.52 -5.04
C ASP A 152 -4.51 -20.77 -4.72
N VAL A 153 -3.18 -20.65 -4.72
CA VAL A 153 -2.28 -21.78 -4.57
C VAL A 153 -1.89 -21.95 -3.11
N SER A 154 -1.46 -20.86 -2.46
CA SER A 154 -1.03 -20.91 -1.05
C SER A 154 -2.14 -20.57 -0.05
N GLY A 155 -3.25 -19.95 -0.50
CA GLY A 155 -4.30 -19.44 0.40
C GLY A 155 -3.89 -18.19 1.19
N MET A 156 -2.66 -17.70 1.00
CA MET A 156 -2.07 -16.59 1.75
C MET A 156 -2.43 -15.26 1.12
N GLU A 157 -2.67 -14.25 1.95
CA GLU A 157 -2.84 -12.87 1.46
C GLU A 157 -1.52 -12.35 0.91
N TYR A 158 -1.55 -11.62 -0.20
CA TYR A 158 -0.36 -10.97 -0.74
C TYR A 158 0.10 -9.84 0.21
N ARG A 159 1.25 -10.06 0.86
CA ARG A 159 1.83 -9.15 1.86
C ARG A 159 3.25 -8.73 1.50
N LEU A 160 3.53 -7.46 1.74
CA LEU A 160 4.87 -6.89 1.65
C LEU A 160 5.46 -6.70 3.04
N GLN A 161 6.78 -6.72 3.10
CA GLN A 161 7.59 -6.28 4.24
C GLN A 161 8.58 -5.23 3.78
N TYR A 162 9.06 -4.41 4.71
CA TYR A 162 10.21 -3.54 4.49
C TYR A 162 11.42 -4.09 5.25
N ASP A 163 12.47 -4.46 4.52
CA ASP A 163 13.77 -4.85 5.05
C ASP A 163 14.58 -3.58 5.34
N ILE A 164 14.73 -3.25 6.61
CA ILE A 164 15.40 -2.01 7.05
C ILE A 164 16.88 -2.03 6.68
N MET A 165 17.54 -3.19 6.76
CA MET A 165 18.98 -3.27 6.52
C MET A 165 19.30 -3.17 5.03
N ASN A 166 18.41 -3.61 4.14
CA ASN A 166 18.57 -3.40 2.70
C ASN A 166 17.84 -2.13 2.20
N ALA A 167 17.09 -1.50 3.10
CA ALA A 167 16.16 -0.40 2.83
C ALA A 167 15.12 -0.74 1.74
N GLU A 168 14.74 -1.99 1.55
CA GLU A 168 13.94 -2.46 0.40
C GLU A 168 12.59 -3.04 0.81
N PHE A 169 11.56 -2.78 0.00
CA PHE A 169 10.30 -3.52 0.03
C PHE A 169 10.50 -4.90 -0.58
N VAL A 170 10.04 -5.93 0.12
CA VAL A 170 10.17 -7.33 -0.27
C VAL A 170 8.85 -8.08 -0.06
N PRO A 171 8.61 -9.18 -0.79
CA PRO A 171 7.57 -10.15 -0.43
C PRO A 171 7.72 -10.58 1.04
N SER A 172 6.61 -10.67 1.77
CA SER A 172 6.64 -11.03 3.19
C SER A 172 7.17 -12.45 3.41
N LYS A 173 8.20 -12.58 4.26
CA LYS A 173 8.79 -13.87 4.64
C LYS A 173 7.97 -14.63 5.68
N ARG A 174 6.85 -14.07 6.14
CA ARG A 174 5.93 -14.72 7.09
C ARG A 174 5.11 -15.83 6.44
N TYR A 175 5.06 -15.86 5.12
CA TYR A 175 4.26 -16.78 4.33
C TYR A 175 5.14 -17.54 3.35
N SER A 176 4.78 -18.78 3.08
CA SER A 176 5.45 -19.60 2.06
C SER A 176 4.77 -19.39 0.71
N TYR A 177 5.15 -18.31 0.04
CA TYR A 177 4.72 -18.04 -1.33
C TYR A 177 5.40 -19.01 -2.31
N ASN A 178 4.66 -19.45 -3.32
CA ASN A 178 5.24 -20.15 -4.47
C ASN A 178 5.74 -19.15 -5.53
N ASP A 179 6.39 -19.65 -6.58
CA ASP A 179 6.99 -18.84 -7.64
C ASP A 179 5.99 -17.89 -8.32
N LYS A 180 4.73 -18.30 -8.50
CA LYS A 180 3.69 -17.43 -9.11
C LYS A 180 3.26 -16.31 -8.17
N ASP A 181 3.15 -16.61 -6.88
CA ASP A 181 2.85 -15.61 -5.85
C ASP A 181 3.99 -14.59 -5.73
N MET A 182 5.24 -15.08 -5.77
CA MET A 182 6.44 -14.25 -5.78
C MET A 182 6.47 -13.33 -7.00
N GLU A 183 6.18 -13.86 -8.20
CA GLU A 183 6.13 -13.08 -9.43
C GLU A 183 5.12 -11.92 -9.35
N ILE A 184 3.95 -12.15 -8.76
CA ILE A 184 2.93 -11.10 -8.54
C ILE A 184 3.45 -10.02 -7.59
N LEU A 185 4.04 -10.42 -6.46
CA LEU A 185 4.54 -9.47 -5.46
C LEU A 185 5.72 -8.66 -5.99
N GLU A 186 6.66 -9.29 -6.69
CA GLU A 186 7.82 -8.65 -7.30
C GLU A 186 7.41 -7.70 -8.43
N TYR A 187 6.47 -8.13 -9.29
CA TYR A 187 5.93 -7.24 -10.32
C TYR A 187 5.25 -6.02 -9.71
N HIS A 188 4.47 -6.19 -8.64
CA HIS A 188 3.84 -5.07 -7.93
C HIS A 188 4.89 -4.08 -7.37
N ILE A 189 5.94 -4.58 -6.71
CA ILE A 189 7.06 -3.76 -6.21
C ILE A 189 7.68 -2.96 -7.37
N GLY A 190 7.89 -3.61 -8.52
CA GLY A 190 8.42 -2.98 -9.73
C GLY A 190 7.48 -1.94 -10.34
N GLN A 191 6.18 -2.25 -10.46
CA GLN A 191 5.17 -1.36 -11.04
C GLN A 191 5.12 -0.02 -10.30
N PHE A 192 5.14 -0.07 -8.96
CA PHE A 192 5.09 1.13 -8.12
C PHE A 192 6.48 1.65 -7.74
N ARG A 193 7.54 1.09 -8.34
CA ARG A 193 8.94 1.54 -8.19
C ARG A 193 9.38 1.67 -6.74
N LEU A 194 8.90 0.77 -5.87
CA LEU A 194 9.09 0.91 -4.42
C LEU A 194 10.58 0.87 -4.01
N ASN A 195 11.41 0.20 -4.80
CA ASN A 195 12.85 0.05 -4.60
C ASN A 195 13.71 0.79 -5.63
N ASP A 196 13.10 1.50 -6.59
CA ASP A 196 13.84 2.24 -7.62
C ASP A 196 14.62 3.38 -6.95
N VAL A 197 15.91 3.53 -7.27
CA VAL A 197 16.80 4.52 -6.66
C VAL A 197 16.28 5.95 -6.71
N ASN A 198 15.50 6.31 -7.73
CA ASN A 198 14.95 7.66 -7.89
C ASN A 198 13.63 7.88 -7.11
N TYR A 199 12.99 6.81 -6.65
CA TYR A 199 11.68 6.81 -5.98
C TYR A 199 11.74 6.29 -4.54
N LYS A 200 12.81 5.56 -4.20
CA LYS A 200 13.04 4.93 -2.90
C LYS A 200 12.98 5.99 -1.80
N THR A 201 12.14 5.76 -0.80
CA THR A 201 11.98 6.70 0.31
C THR A 201 13.26 6.80 1.15
N ARG A 202 13.57 8.02 1.60
CA ARG A 202 14.64 8.30 2.58
C ARG A 202 14.11 8.54 4.00
N ALA A 203 12.79 8.48 4.19
CA ALA A 203 12.12 8.86 5.43
C ALA A 203 12.66 8.14 6.68
N LEU A 204 12.99 6.84 6.56
CA LEU A 204 13.56 6.10 7.69
C LEU A 204 15.00 6.54 8.01
N MET A 205 15.79 6.90 7.00
CA MET A 205 17.14 7.41 7.25
C MET A 205 17.12 8.79 7.87
N GLU A 206 16.22 9.68 7.42
CA GLU A 206 15.98 10.98 8.06
C GLU A 206 15.60 10.80 9.54
N PHE A 207 14.68 9.87 9.85
CA PHE A 207 14.34 9.53 11.24
C PHE A 207 15.54 9.01 12.04
N VAL A 208 16.35 8.14 11.44
CA VAL A 208 17.53 7.53 12.08
C VAL A 208 18.58 8.61 12.40
N GLU A 209 18.87 9.50 11.46
CA GLU A 209 19.80 10.63 11.62
C GLU A 209 19.33 11.55 12.75
N ASP A 210 18.08 12.02 12.70
CA ASP A 210 17.47 12.86 13.74
C ASP A 210 17.53 12.21 15.14
N THR A 211 17.32 10.89 15.20
CA THR A 211 17.31 10.14 16.46
C THR A 211 18.72 9.95 17.02
N ILE A 212 19.73 9.80 16.16
CA ILE A 212 21.14 9.75 16.58
C ILE A 212 21.56 11.11 17.13
N GLU A 213 21.25 12.21 16.42
CA GLU A 213 21.56 13.58 16.85
C GLU A 213 20.92 13.94 18.20
N ALA A 214 19.80 13.29 18.54
CA ALA A 214 19.09 13.47 19.80
C ALA A 214 19.42 12.41 20.87
N ASP A 215 20.55 11.69 20.76
CA ASP A 215 21.01 10.67 21.71
C ASP A 215 19.98 9.56 21.97
N GLY A 216 19.32 9.07 20.91
CA GLY A 216 18.31 8.02 20.98
C GLY A 216 16.93 8.49 21.41
N LYS A 217 16.73 9.80 21.61
CA LYS A 217 15.41 10.40 21.83
C LYS A 217 14.74 10.69 20.50
N TYR A 218 13.43 10.51 20.44
CA TYR A 218 12.65 10.80 19.24
C TYR A 218 11.21 11.15 19.63
N ASN A 219 10.50 11.81 18.72
CA ASN A 219 9.07 12.07 18.89
C ASN A 219 8.29 10.80 18.58
N LYS A 220 7.45 10.35 19.52
CA LYS A 220 6.59 9.17 19.36
C LYS A 220 5.33 9.43 18.52
N GLN A 221 5.08 10.68 18.13
CA GLN A 221 3.97 11.04 17.25
C GLN A 221 4.16 10.43 15.86
N LYS A 222 3.12 9.74 15.40
CA LYS A 222 3.04 9.16 14.05
C LYS A 222 2.82 10.22 12.98
N SER A 223 3.16 9.85 11.75
CA SER A 223 2.94 10.58 10.51
C SER A 223 3.67 11.92 10.43
N ARG A 224 4.79 12.04 11.16
CA ARG A 224 5.71 13.18 11.05
C ARG A 224 6.59 13.08 9.81
N TYR A 225 6.96 11.86 9.44
CA TYR A 225 7.83 11.59 8.31
C TYR A 225 7.01 11.24 7.06
N SER A 226 7.66 11.36 5.90
CA SER A 226 7.01 11.27 4.60
C SER A 226 6.61 9.84 4.17
N ASN A 227 6.76 8.83 5.03
CA ASN A 227 6.42 7.44 4.71
C ASN A 227 6.03 6.61 5.93
N TYR A 228 5.06 5.70 5.75
CA TYR A 228 4.49 4.85 6.79
C TYR A 228 5.49 3.90 7.46
N ILE A 229 6.59 3.56 6.78
CA ILE A 229 7.65 2.71 7.38
C ILE A 229 8.19 3.31 8.69
N VAL A 230 8.20 4.63 8.84
CA VAL A 230 8.68 5.28 10.07
C VAL A 230 7.69 5.06 11.22
N ASP A 231 6.38 5.15 10.94
CA ASP A 231 5.34 4.92 11.94
C ASP A 231 5.40 3.47 12.46
N LEU A 232 5.64 2.51 11.55
CA LEU A 232 5.84 1.11 11.90
C LEU A 232 7.12 0.88 12.71
N PHE A 233 8.21 1.56 12.35
CA PHE A 233 9.47 1.45 13.09
C PHE A 233 9.32 2.03 14.51
N ILE A 234 8.72 3.22 14.65
CA ILE A 234 8.40 3.84 15.94
C ILE A 234 7.60 2.87 16.81
N ASP A 235 6.60 2.20 16.25
CA ASP A 235 5.79 1.22 17.00
C ASP A 235 6.61 0.05 17.55
N LYS A 236 7.64 -0.42 16.83
CA LYS A 236 8.55 -1.47 17.31
C LYS A 236 9.50 -1.00 18.42
N ILE A 237 9.90 0.28 18.41
CA ILE A 237 10.89 0.82 19.36
C ILE A 237 10.28 1.64 20.51
N LYS A 238 8.96 1.91 20.53
CA LYS A 238 8.30 2.83 21.48
C LYS A 238 8.53 2.56 22.96
N ASN A 239 8.84 1.32 23.30
CA ASN A 239 9.06 0.84 24.67
C ASN A 239 10.55 0.60 24.99
N TYR A 240 11.45 0.88 24.06
CA TYR A 240 12.89 0.71 24.30
C TYR A 240 13.48 1.94 25.00
N PRO A 241 14.47 1.75 25.88
CA PRO A 241 15.19 2.86 26.48
C PRO A 241 16.03 3.59 25.41
N PRO A 242 16.28 4.90 25.57
CA PRO A 242 17.02 5.71 24.59
C PRO A 242 18.37 5.10 24.17
N GLU A 243 19.13 4.55 25.12
CA GLU A 243 20.43 3.90 24.82
C GLU A 243 20.29 2.72 23.85
N LYS A 244 19.22 1.92 23.97
CA LYS A 244 18.97 0.80 23.07
C LYS A 244 18.54 1.31 21.70
N VAL A 245 17.71 2.34 21.66
CA VAL A 245 17.25 2.98 20.41
C VAL A 245 18.43 3.58 19.65
N LEU A 246 19.32 4.30 20.34
CA LEU A 246 20.54 4.88 19.77
C LEU A 246 21.38 3.79 19.09
N ARG A 247 21.71 2.71 19.80
CA ARG A 247 22.48 1.58 19.25
C ARG A 247 21.84 0.95 18.01
N ILE A 248 20.50 0.85 17.98
CA ILE A 248 19.78 0.32 16.82
C ILE A 248 19.91 1.28 15.63
N CYS A 249 19.70 2.58 15.85
CA CYS A 249 19.78 3.61 14.82
C CYS A 249 21.20 3.73 14.27
N GLU A 250 22.23 3.77 15.13
CA GLU A 250 23.64 3.78 14.71
C GLU A 250 23.98 2.57 13.82
N LYS A 251 23.50 1.37 14.20
CA LYS A 251 23.72 0.17 13.39
C LYS A 251 23.06 0.25 12.02
N ILE A 252 21.84 0.78 11.95
CA ILE A 252 21.14 1.00 10.68
C ILE A 252 21.91 2.01 9.82
N TYR A 253 22.33 3.13 10.42
CA TYR A 253 23.09 4.19 9.74
C TYR A 253 24.43 3.70 9.19
N ILE A 254 25.23 3.00 10.01
CA ILE A 254 26.52 2.42 9.57
C ILE A 254 26.32 1.49 8.37
N ASN A 255 25.33 0.60 8.44
CA ASN A 255 25.03 -0.31 7.35
C ASN A 255 24.61 0.43 6.07
N TYR A 256 23.77 1.46 6.20
CA TYR A 256 23.37 2.30 5.07
C TYR A 256 24.59 2.95 4.40
N GLN A 257 25.49 3.57 5.18
CA GLN A 257 26.72 4.18 4.66
C GLN A 257 27.60 3.15 3.93
N LEU A 258 27.79 1.95 4.49
CA LEU A 258 28.57 0.88 3.85
C LEU A 258 27.99 0.45 2.49
N GLN A 259 26.67 0.36 2.37
CA GLN A 259 26.02 0.03 1.10
C GLN A 259 26.15 1.13 0.06
N HIS A 260 26.19 2.40 0.48
CA HIS A 260 26.36 3.53 -0.44
C HIS A 260 27.81 3.70 -0.91
N ILE A 261 28.79 3.38 -0.06
CA ILE A 261 30.21 3.38 -0.46
C ILE A 261 30.50 2.24 -1.45
N THR A 262 29.88 1.07 -1.28
CA THR A 262 30.15 -0.12 -2.11
C THR A 262 29.37 -0.18 -3.43
N LYS A 263 28.31 0.63 -3.57
CA LYS A 263 27.50 0.73 -4.80
C LYS A 263 27.82 1.97 -5.65
N SER A 264 28.78 2.80 -5.22
CA SER A 264 29.32 3.96 -5.96
C SER A 264 30.62 3.59 -6.65
#